data_AF-A0A7L3C982-F1
#
_entry.id   AF-A0A7L3C982-F1
#
_cell.length_a   1.000
_cell.length_b   1.000
_cell.length_c   1.000
_cell.angle_alpha   90.00
_cell.angle_beta   90.00
_cell.angle_gamma   90.00
#
_symmetry.space_group_name_H-M   'P 1'
#
loop_
_entity.id
_entity.type
_entity.pdbx_description
1 polymer ?
#
loop_
_entity_poly.entity_id
_entity_poly.type
_entity_poly.pdbx_seq_one_letter_code
_entity_poly.pdbx_strand_id
1 'polypeptide(L)'
;RKYNGHIENKPLTIPKDIDLHLETKTVTERDTIALHYFPEYQWLVDFTVAATVVYVVTEAYCSIMKPSQEMNISVVWCLLVLAFAVKILFSLTTHYFIVEDGGERSVCVTFGCFFFVKAMAILIVTESYLEFGLESGFSNFSESAMQFLEKQGLESQGPVSKLTFKLFLAVLCSLIGAFLTFPGLRLAQMHLDALNLAKEKITQTLLHINFLAPLLMVLLWVKPITKDYIMNPPLGKESVPLMSEDTFDTMRLWIIILLCALRLAMMRSHLQAYLNLAQKCVDQMKKEAGRISTIDLQKMVS
;
A
#
# COMPACT_ATOMS: atom_id res chain seq x y z
N ARG A 1 64.31 -6.10 -11.32
CA ARG A 1 63.10 -5.24 -11.42
C ARG A 1 61.92 -6.12 -11.01
N LYS A 2 61.46 -6.02 -9.76
CA LYS A 2 60.39 -6.87 -9.19
C LYS A 2 59.06 -6.49 -9.84
N TYR A 3 58.43 -7.45 -10.54
CA TYR A 3 57.03 -7.33 -10.95
C TYR A 3 56.16 -7.65 -9.73
N ASN A 4 55.68 -6.62 -9.05
CA ASN A 4 54.57 -6.76 -8.11
C ASN A 4 53.30 -6.93 -8.94
N GLY A 5 52.90 -8.19 -9.14
CA GLY A 5 51.57 -8.52 -9.65
C GLY A 5 50.55 -8.20 -8.58
N HIS A 6 49.97 -7.00 -8.63
CA HIS A 6 48.72 -6.71 -7.95
C HIS A 6 47.64 -7.53 -8.66
N ILE A 7 47.27 -8.68 -8.09
CA ILE A 7 46.09 -9.43 -8.51
C ILE A 7 44.89 -8.54 -8.13
N GLU A 8 44.53 -7.62 -9.01
CA GLU A 8 43.19 -7.06 -8.99
C GLU A 8 42.23 -8.22 -9.19
N ASN A 9 41.49 -8.58 -8.14
CA ASN A 9 40.31 -9.44 -8.20
C ASN A 9 39.25 -8.76 -9.07
N LYS A 10 39.47 -8.67 -10.38
CA LYS A 10 38.43 -8.32 -11.32
C LYS A 10 37.40 -9.43 -11.26
N PRO A 11 36.13 -9.13 -10.97
CA PRO A 11 35.10 -10.16 -10.91
C PRO A 11 35.09 -10.88 -12.27
N LEU A 12 35.01 -12.22 -12.24
CA LEU A 12 34.93 -12.99 -13.48
C LEU A 12 33.78 -12.43 -14.32
N THR A 13 34.06 -12.12 -15.59
CA THR A 13 33.04 -11.60 -16.50
C THR A 13 32.66 -12.67 -17.50
N ILE A 14 31.37 -12.82 -17.73
CA ILE A 14 30.77 -13.79 -18.64
C ILE A 14 30.13 -13.02 -19.82
N PRO A 15 30.24 -13.53 -21.06
CA PRO A 15 29.51 -12.98 -22.20
C PRO A 15 27.98 -12.96 -21.96
N LYS A 16 27.31 -11.87 -22.33
CA LYS A 16 25.85 -11.71 -22.16
C LYS A 16 25.01 -12.59 -23.11
N ASP A 17 25.62 -13.16 -24.15
CA ASP A 17 25.03 -14.01 -25.18
C ASP A 17 25.00 -15.51 -24.81
N ILE A 18 25.40 -15.88 -23.59
CA ILE A 18 25.31 -17.28 -23.14
C ILE A 18 23.85 -17.74 -23.10
N ASP A 19 23.59 -18.91 -23.67
CA ASP A 19 22.27 -19.53 -23.67
C ASP A 19 21.96 -20.16 -22.31
N LEU A 20 21.64 -19.31 -21.33
CA LEU A 20 21.10 -19.73 -20.04
C LEU A 20 19.64 -20.17 -20.23
N HIS A 21 19.37 -21.45 -19.98
CA HIS A 21 18.02 -22.00 -19.86
C HIS A 21 17.71 -22.15 -18.37
N LEU A 22 16.80 -21.33 -17.85
CA LEU A 22 16.34 -21.47 -16.46
C LEU A 22 15.20 -22.48 -16.44
N GLU A 23 15.31 -23.49 -15.58
CA GLU A 23 14.24 -24.46 -15.37
C GLU A 23 13.24 -23.94 -14.34
N THR A 24 11.95 -24.15 -14.62
CA THR A 24 10.89 -23.85 -13.64
C THR A 24 10.91 -24.92 -12.55
N LYS A 25 11.19 -24.51 -11.31
CA LYS A 25 11.14 -25.40 -10.14
C LYS A 25 10.01 -24.96 -9.21
N THR A 26 9.35 -25.94 -8.58
CA THR A 26 8.38 -25.67 -7.52
C THR A 26 9.06 -24.99 -6.35
N VAL A 27 8.57 -23.81 -5.96
CA VAL A 27 9.13 -23.01 -4.85
C VAL A 27 9.04 -23.81 -3.56
N THR A 28 10.19 -24.08 -2.93
CA THR A 28 10.28 -24.75 -1.62
C THR A 28 10.57 -23.71 -0.53
N GLU A 29 10.20 -23.96 0.73
CA GLU A 29 10.41 -23.04 1.87
C GLU A 29 11.87 -22.57 2.05
N ARG A 30 12.84 -23.33 1.56
CA ARG A 30 14.26 -22.94 1.60
C ARG A 30 14.63 -21.89 0.56
N ASP A 31 13.89 -21.82 -0.53
CA ASP A 31 14.12 -20.88 -1.63
C ASP A 31 13.56 -19.49 -1.27
N THR A 32 12.55 -19.41 -0.41
CA THR A 32 11.98 -18.14 0.05
C THR A 32 12.86 -17.40 1.06
N ILE A 33 13.80 -18.10 1.72
CA ILE A 33 14.79 -17.49 2.63
C ILE A 33 15.78 -16.60 1.87
N ALA A 34 16.01 -16.87 0.58
CA ALA A 34 16.88 -16.05 -0.27
C ALA A 34 16.28 -14.66 -0.58
N LEU A 35 14.96 -14.49 -0.46
CA LEU A 35 14.31 -13.19 -0.64
C LEU A 35 14.49 -12.35 0.62
N HIS A 36 15.30 -11.29 0.51
CA HIS A 36 15.69 -10.41 1.62
C HIS A 36 14.53 -9.88 2.48
N TYR A 37 13.37 -9.60 1.88
CA TYR A 37 12.19 -9.03 2.56
C TYR A 37 11.07 -10.04 2.86
N PHE A 38 11.28 -11.32 2.54
CA PHE A 38 10.28 -12.36 2.76
C PHE A 38 9.98 -12.58 4.26
N PRO A 39 10.96 -12.60 5.18
CA PRO A 39 10.70 -12.74 6.61
C PRO A 39 9.83 -11.60 7.18
N GLU A 40 10.11 -10.36 6.81
CA GLU A 40 9.33 -9.19 7.26
C GLU A 40 7.91 -9.22 6.69
N TYR A 41 7.75 -9.63 5.43
CA TYR A 41 6.45 -9.82 4.81
C TYR A 41 5.64 -10.90 5.52
N GLN A 42 6.24 -12.07 5.76
CA GLN A 42 5.58 -13.18 6.45
C GLN A 42 5.12 -12.75 7.84
N TRP A 43 6.00 -12.07 8.59
CA TRP A 43 5.67 -11.59 9.93
C TRP A 43 4.51 -10.58 9.92
N LEU A 44 4.48 -9.66 8.94
CA LEU A 44 3.37 -8.73 8.77
C LEU A 44 2.05 -9.46 8.49
N VAL A 45 2.06 -10.48 7.63
CA VAL A 45 0.87 -11.28 7.30
C VAL A 45 0.39 -12.05 8.53
N ASP A 46 1.29 -12.75 9.22
CA ASP A 46 0.96 -13.54 10.41
C ASP A 46 0.38 -12.65 11.52
N PHE A 47 0.99 -11.48 11.76
CA PHE A 47 0.49 -10.52 12.73
C PHE A 47 -0.87 -9.93 12.32
N THR A 48 -1.08 -9.66 11.03
CA THR A 48 -2.37 -9.16 10.51
C THR A 48 -3.48 -10.18 10.67
N VAL A 49 -3.21 -11.46 10.38
CA VAL A 49 -4.18 -12.55 10.58
C VAL A 49 -4.50 -12.70 12.06
N ALA A 50 -3.50 -12.71 12.95
CA ALA A 50 -3.72 -12.79 14.39
C ALA A 50 -4.54 -11.60 14.92
N ALA A 51 -4.20 -10.37 14.54
CA ALA A 51 -4.93 -9.17 14.93
C ALA A 51 -6.38 -9.17 14.42
N THR A 52 -6.61 -9.67 13.19
CA THR A 52 -7.96 -9.81 12.62
C THR A 52 -8.78 -10.84 13.41
N VAL A 53 -8.19 -11.98 13.79
CA VAL A 53 -8.87 -12.98 14.63
C VAL A 53 -9.22 -12.39 15.99
N VAL A 54 -8.29 -11.69 16.64
CA VAL A 54 -8.56 -11.01 17.92
C VAL A 54 -9.71 -10.01 17.77
N TYR A 55 -9.68 -9.19 16.72
CA TYR A 55 -10.76 -8.23 16.44
C TYR A 55 -12.12 -8.90 16.25
N VAL A 56 -12.19 -9.94 15.40
CA VAL A 56 -13.45 -10.66 15.14
C VAL A 56 -13.98 -11.33 16.41
N VAL A 57 -13.12 -11.94 17.22
CA VAL A 57 -13.53 -12.58 18.48
C VAL A 57 -14.01 -11.55 19.49
N THR A 58 -13.31 -10.41 19.63
CA THR A 58 -13.73 -9.33 20.52
C THR A 58 -15.05 -8.72 20.06
N GLU A 59 -15.24 -8.51 18.76
CA GLU A 59 -16.49 -7.96 18.22
C GLU A 59 -17.65 -8.94 18.40
N ALA A 60 -17.43 -10.24 18.16
CA ALA A 60 -18.42 -11.28 18.43
C ALA A 60 -18.80 -11.30 19.92
N TYR A 61 -17.81 -11.23 20.82
CA TYR A 61 -18.05 -11.16 22.27
C TYR A 61 -18.85 -9.91 22.66
N CYS A 62 -18.47 -8.73 22.17
CA CYS A 62 -19.18 -7.48 22.43
C CYS A 62 -20.62 -7.51 21.90
N SER A 63 -20.85 -8.11 20.74
CA SER A 63 -22.20 -8.23 20.15
C SER A 63 -23.16 -9.08 21.00
N ILE A 64 -22.63 -10.11 21.67
CA ILE A 64 -23.40 -11.04 22.51
C ILE A 64 -23.59 -10.45 23.91
N MET A 65 -22.50 -9.96 24.52
CA MET A 65 -22.48 -9.59 25.93
C MET A 65 -22.95 -8.15 26.18
N LYS A 66 -22.98 -7.29 25.14
CA LYS A 66 -23.30 -5.85 25.19
C LYS A 66 -22.69 -5.14 26.41
N PRO A 67 -21.37 -5.23 26.64
CA PRO A 67 -20.74 -4.56 27.77
C PRO A 67 -20.91 -3.03 27.61
N SER A 68 -21.41 -2.39 28.66
CA SER A 68 -21.58 -0.94 28.69
C SER A 68 -20.22 -0.25 28.81
N GLN A 69 -19.84 0.51 27.77
CA GLN A 69 -18.87 1.60 27.84
C GLN A 69 -17.39 1.21 28.07
N GLU A 70 -16.93 0.10 27.48
CA GLU A 70 -15.49 -0.21 27.43
C GLU A 70 -14.94 0.00 26.01
N MET A 71 -13.81 0.71 25.90
CA MET A 71 -13.11 0.90 24.63
C MET A 71 -12.65 -0.47 24.09
N ASN A 72 -12.97 -0.77 22.84
CA ASN A 72 -12.57 -2.04 22.23
C ASN A 72 -11.04 -2.11 22.08
N ILE A 73 -10.37 -2.81 23.00
CA ILE A 73 -8.91 -3.00 23.02
C ILE A 73 -8.41 -3.65 21.72
N SER A 74 -9.26 -4.39 21.01
CA SER A 74 -8.90 -4.99 19.72
C SER A 74 -8.51 -3.95 18.65
N VAL A 75 -8.99 -2.70 18.76
CA VAL A 75 -8.59 -1.58 17.89
C VAL A 75 -7.10 -1.26 18.04
N VAL A 76 -6.52 -1.45 19.23
CA VAL A 76 -5.07 -1.26 19.45
C VAL A 76 -4.26 -2.24 18.61
N TRP A 77 -4.71 -3.50 18.48
CA TRP A 77 -4.05 -4.48 17.63
C TRP A 77 -4.09 -4.08 16.15
N CYS A 78 -5.23 -3.54 15.69
CA CYS A 78 -5.33 -2.98 14.34
C CYS A 78 -4.38 -1.78 14.12
N LEU A 79 -4.24 -0.90 15.12
CA LEU A 79 -3.28 0.21 15.06
C LEU A 79 -1.83 -0.28 15.01
N LEU A 80 -1.50 -1.35 15.73
CA LEU A 80 -0.16 -1.98 15.66
C LEU A 80 0.12 -2.56 14.28
N VAL A 81 -0.86 -3.20 13.62
CA VAL A 81 -0.72 -3.67 12.23
C VAL A 81 -0.38 -2.51 11.31
N LEU A 82 -1.09 -1.39 11.42
CA LEU A 82 -0.81 -0.18 10.64
C LEU A 82 0.60 0.37 10.92
N ALA A 83 1.02 0.41 12.19
CA ALA A 83 2.35 0.84 12.57
C ALA A 83 3.45 -0.06 11.96
N PHE A 84 3.26 -1.38 11.95
CA PHE A 84 4.20 -2.31 11.31
C PHE A 84 4.23 -2.15 9.79
N ALA A 85 3.08 -1.93 9.15
CA ALA A 85 3.02 -1.63 7.73
C ALA A 85 3.81 -0.35 7.39
N VAL A 86 3.63 0.73 8.16
CA VAL A 86 4.39 1.98 7.99
C VAL A 86 5.89 1.77 8.23
N LYS A 87 6.26 0.98 9.26
CA LYS A 87 7.67 0.63 9.52
C LYS A 87 8.30 -0.08 8.33
N ILE A 88 7.62 -1.05 7.73
CA ILE A 88 8.13 -1.80 6.58
C ILE A 88 8.26 -0.89 5.36
N LEU A 89 7.26 -0.04 5.10
CA LEU A 89 7.31 0.96 4.03
C LEU A 89 8.47 1.94 4.20
N PHE A 90 8.72 2.40 5.43
CA PHE A 90 9.87 3.23 5.75
C PHE A 90 11.18 2.48 5.50
N SER A 91 11.32 1.26 6.02
CA SER A 91 12.51 0.41 5.83
C SER A 91 12.83 0.18 4.36
N LEU A 92 11.82 -0.10 3.54
CA LEU A 92 11.95 -0.29 2.11
C LEU A 92 12.39 1.01 1.42
N THR A 93 11.77 2.14 1.78
CA THR A 93 12.15 3.45 1.25
C THR A 93 13.59 3.78 1.61
N THR A 94 14.01 3.55 2.86
CA THR A 94 15.40 3.78 3.29
C THR A 94 16.38 2.95 2.46
N HIS A 95 16.06 1.71 2.13
CA HIS A 95 16.92 0.89 1.27
C HIS A 95 17.09 1.51 -0.13
N TYR A 96 16.00 1.93 -0.78
CA TYR A 96 16.08 2.67 -2.07
C TYR A 96 16.88 3.97 -1.95
N PHE A 97 16.84 4.63 -0.79
CA PHE A 97 17.65 5.81 -0.54
C PHE A 97 19.13 5.48 -0.33
N ILE A 98 19.51 4.29 0.13
CA ILE A 98 20.93 3.95 0.35
C ILE A 98 21.64 3.58 -0.95
N VAL A 99 20.93 3.02 -1.94
CA VAL A 99 21.49 2.68 -3.26
C VAL A 99 22.09 3.93 -3.92
N GLU A 100 23.29 3.79 -4.51
CA GLU A 100 24.17 4.89 -4.92
C GLU A 100 23.64 5.75 -6.08
N ASP A 101 22.58 5.33 -6.76
CA ASP A 101 21.97 6.09 -7.85
C ASP A 101 21.06 7.21 -7.30
N GLY A 102 21.61 8.43 -7.25
CA GLY A 102 20.91 9.63 -6.76
C GLY A 102 19.58 9.97 -7.46
N GLY A 103 19.27 9.34 -8.59
CA GLY A 103 18.00 9.47 -9.31
C GLY A 103 16.80 8.92 -8.54
N GLU A 104 16.96 7.84 -7.77
CA GLU A 104 15.85 7.26 -7.00
C GLU A 104 15.38 8.22 -5.89
N ARG A 105 16.35 8.83 -5.18
CA ARG A 105 16.08 9.80 -4.12
C ARG A 105 15.28 11.00 -4.63
N SER A 106 15.65 11.54 -5.79
CA SER A 106 14.99 12.72 -6.36
C SER A 106 13.56 12.43 -6.82
N VAL A 107 13.30 11.22 -7.35
CA VAL A 107 11.96 10.75 -7.69
C VAL A 107 11.09 10.69 -6.44
N CYS A 108 11.56 10.05 -5.36
CA CYS A 108 10.78 9.93 -4.13
C CYS A 108 10.43 11.29 -3.52
N VAL A 109 11.38 12.23 -3.47
CA VAL A 109 11.15 13.58 -2.95
C VAL A 109 10.13 14.33 -3.82
N THR A 110 10.25 14.22 -5.15
CA THR A 110 9.34 14.87 -6.10
C THR A 110 7.91 14.37 -5.95
N PHE A 111 7.72 13.05 -5.83
CA PHE A 111 6.41 12.46 -5.57
C PHE A 111 5.86 12.83 -4.18
N GLY A 112 6.71 12.91 -3.16
CA GLY A 112 6.31 13.45 -1.85
C GLY A 112 5.73 14.87 -1.96
N CYS A 113 6.45 15.79 -2.61
CA CYS A 113 5.95 17.14 -2.87
C CYS A 113 4.63 17.15 -3.67
N PHE A 114 4.52 16.29 -4.68
CA PHE A 114 3.28 16.14 -5.45
C PHE A 114 2.10 15.67 -4.60
N PHE A 115 2.31 14.66 -3.75
CA PHE A 115 1.27 14.17 -2.84
C PHE A 115 0.92 15.19 -1.75
N PHE A 116 1.87 16.00 -1.29
CA PHE A 116 1.60 17.12 -0.39
C PHE A 116 0.63 18.12 -1.00
N VAL A 117 0.89 18.58 -2.23
CA VAL A 117 0.01 19.52 -2.93
C VAL A 117 -1.38 18.92 -3.16
N LYS A 118 -1.43 17.63 -3.57
CA LYS A 118 -2.71 16.92 -3.72
C LYS A 118 -3.48 16.79 -2.41
N ALA A 119 -2.81 16.42 -1.32
CA ALA A 119 -3.43 16.30 -0.01
C ALA A 119 -3.97 17.65 0.47
N MET A 120 -3.22 18.73 0.29
CA MET A 120 -3.69 20.09 0.61
C MET A 120 -4.93 20.46 -0.20
N ALA A 121 -4.93 20.22 -1.51
CA ALA A 121 -6.09 20.50 -2.36
C ALA A 121 -7.33 19.72 -1.90
N ILE A 122 -7.17 18.44 -1.57
CA ILE A 122 -8.25 17.55 -1.10
C ILE A 122 -8.76 17.96 0.29
N LEU A 123 -7.88 18.32 1.23
CA LEU A 123 -8.26 18.69 2.61
C LEU A 123 -8.90 20.07 2.73
N ILE A 124 -8.75 20.92 1.71
CA ILE A 124 -9.47 22.19 1.60
C ILE A 124 -10.93 21.97 1.18
N VAL A 125 -11.21 20.90 0.42
CA VAL A 125 -12.58 20.56 0.00
C VAL A 125 -13.46 20.33 1.24
N THR A 126 -14.67 20.86 1.19
CA THR A 126 -15.64 20.76 2.29
C THR A 126 -16.23 19.35 2.40
N GLU A 127 -16.64 18.98 3.62
CA GLU A 127 -17.28 17.68 3.90
C GLU A 127 -18.64 17.48 3.19
N SER A 128 -19.16 18.55 2.57
CA SER A 128 -20.31 18.48 1.67
C SER A 128 -20.02 17.72 0.38
N TYR A 129 -18.75 17.55 0.00
CA TYR A 129 -18.35 16.81 -1.21
C TYR A 129 -17.58 15.51 -0.88
N LEU A 130 -16.81 15.48 0.21
CA LEU A 130 -16.00 14.33 0.60
C LEU A 130 -16.39 13.84 2.00
N GLU A 131 -16.77 12.57 2.13
CA GLU A 131 -17.16 11.96 3.41
C GLU A 131 -15.95 11.52 4.24
N PHE A 132 -15.08 12.45 4.63
CA PHE A 132 -13.95 12.12 5.50
C PHE A 132 -14.28 12.19 7.00
N GLY A 133 -15.28 12.97 7.41
CA GLY A 133 -15.63 13.16 8.82
C GLY A 133 -14.50 13.80 9.64
N LEU A 134 -13.64 14.59 9.00
CA LEU A 134 -12.47 15.23 9.57
C LEU A 134 -12.84 16.31 10.61
N GLU A 135 -13.92 17.05 10.36
CA GLU A 135 -14.41 18.13 11.21
C GLU A 135 -15.00 17.56 12.51
N SER A 136 -15.83 16.51 12.41
CA SER A 136 -16.32 15.77 13.57
C SER A 136 -15.19 15.06 14.32
N GLY A 137 -14.24 14.45 13.61
CA GLY A 137 -13.06 13.85 14.23
C GLY A 137 -12.21 14.88 14.99
N PHE A 138 -12.02 16.06 14.40
CA PHE A 138 -11.30 17.17 15.05
C PHE A 138 -12.04 17.71 16.27
N SER A 139 -13.37 17.89 16.21
CA SER A 139 -14.15 18.35 17.36
C SER A 139 -14.06 17.38 18.52
N ASN A 140 -14.24 16.07 18.25
CA ASN A 140 -14.16 15.02 19.27
C ASN A 140 -12.76 14.92 19.88
N PHE A 141 -11.72 15.04 19.05
CA PHE A 141 -10.33 15.06 19.52
C PHE A 141 -10.04 16.30 20.37
N SER A 142 -10.45 17.48 19.92
CA SER A 142 -10.23 18.73 20.63
C SER A 142 -10.93 18.72 21.99
N GLU A 143 -12.17 18.24 22.06
CA GLU A 143 -12.92 18.10 23.30
C GLU A 143 -12.24 17.11 24.26
N SER A 144 -11.86 15.93 23.77
CA SER A 144 -11.17 14.92 24.57
C SER A 144 -9.81 15.42 25.10
N ALA A 145 -9.06 16.14 24.27
CA ALA A 145 -7.78 16.73 24.64
C ALA A 145 -7.93 17.84 25.68
N MET A 146 -8.98 18.67 25.58
CA MET A 146 -9.30 19.68 26.60
C MET A 146 -9.62 19.03 27.95
N GLN A 147 -10.48 18.00 27.97
CA GLN A 147 -10.80 17.28 29.20
C GLN A 147 -9.58 16.61 29.83
N PHE A 148 -8.64 16.12 29.01
CA PHE A 148 -7.38 15.56 29.50
C PHE A 148 -6.46 16.65 30.10
N LEU A 149 -6.31 17.79 29.42
CA LEU A 149 -5.47 18.90 29.89
C LEU A 149 -6.00 19.53 31.18
N GLU A 150 -7.32 19.70 31.31
CA GLU A 150 -7.96 20.15 32.55
C GLU A 150 -7.64 19.20 33.72
N LYS A 151 -7.72 17.88 33.49
CA LYS A 151 -7.36 16.88 34.51
C LYS A 151 -5.87 16.93 34.90
N GLN A 152 -5.01 17.40 34.02
CA GLN A 152 -3.58 17.61 34.29
C GLN A 152 -3.27 19.01 34.87
N GLY A 153 -4.30 19.83 35.12
CA GLY A 153 -4.16 21.18 35.69
C GLY A 153 -3.59 22.21 34.72
N LEU A 154 -3.62 21.94 33.41
CA LEU A 154 -3.14 22.85 32.38
C LEU A 154 -4.34 23.57 31.73
N GLU A 155 -4.56 24.83 32.07
CA GLU A 155 -5.52 25.69 31.36
C GLU A 155 -4.91 26.16 30.03
N SER A 156 -5.15 25.41 28.95
CA SER A 156 -4.69 25.77 27.61
C SER A 156 -5.84 26.26 26.74
N GLN A 157 -5.62 27.36 26.00
CA GLN A 157 -6.54 27.87 24.99
C GLN A 157 -6.56 26.98 23.75
N GLY A 158 -7.21 25.82 23.83
CA GLY A 158 -7.48 24.94 22.69
C GLY A 158 -6.23 24.22 22.14
N PRO A 159 -6.27 22.92 21.83
CA PRO A 159 -5.05 22.16 21.55
C PRO A 159 -4.30 22.58 20.27
N VAL A 160 -5.00 22.91 19.17
CA VAL A 160 -4.41 23.22 17.85
C VAL A 160 -5.45 23.94 16.96
N SER A 161 -5.06 24.82 16.03
CA SER A 161 -6.01 25.39 15.04
C SER A 161 -6.44 24.37 13.97
N LYS A 162 -7.66 24.47 13.42
CA LYS A 162 -8.15 23.58 12.34
C LYS A 162 -7.21 23.54 11.13
N LEU A 163 -6.61 24.69 10.79
CA LEU A 163 -5.65 24.80 9.68
C LEU A 163 -4.37 24.01 9.98
N THR A 164 -3.83 24.16 11.18
CA THR A 164 -2.63 23.42 11.61
C THR A 164 -2.87 21.92 11.64
N PHE A 165 -4.07 21.48 12.06
CA PHE A 165 -4.46 20.07 12.01
C PHE A 165 -4.50 19.53 10.56
N LYS A 166 -5.13 20.27 9.64
CA LYS A 166 -5.14 19.92 8.20
C LYS A 166 -3.73 19.91 7.61
N LEU A 167 -2.87 20.85 7.98
CA LEU A 167 -1.47 20.89 7.53
C LEU A 167 -0.69 19.67 8.00
N PHE A 168 -0.83 19.28 9.27
CA PHE A 168 -0.17 18.10 9.81
C PHE A 168 -0.64 16.82 9.07
N LEU A 169 -1.94 16.71 8.83
CA LEU A 169 -2.50 15.60 8.05
C LEU A 169 -1.97 15.58 6.61
N ALA A 170 -1.83 16.75 5.96
CA ALA A 170 -1.25 16.86 4.63
C ALA A 170 0.21 16.40 4.58
N VAL A 171 1.01 16.72 5.62
CA VAL A 171 2.39 16.24 5.77
C VAL A 171 2.43 14.72 5.94
N LEU A 172 1.54 14.14 6.76
CA LEU A 172 1.45 12.69 6.92
C LEU A 172 1.06 11.99 5.61
N CYS A 173 0.08 12.53 4.89
CA CYS A 173 -0.33 12.02 3.57
C CYS A 173 0.82 12.10 2.55
N SER A 174 1.59 13.19 2.56
CA SER A 174 2.80 13.34 1.74
C SER A 174 3.84 12.28 2.04
N LEU A 175 4.13 12.05 3.34
CA LEU A 175 5.10 11.06 3.78
C LEU A 175 4.68 9.64 3.37
N ILE A 176 3.42 9.27 3.62
CA ILE A 176 2.87 7.97 3.21
C ILE A 176 2.89 7.84 1.68
N GLY A 177 2.51 8.88 0.94
CA GLY A 177 2.56 8.90 -0.52
C GLY A 177 3.97 8.71 -1.07
N ALA A 178 4.97 9.36 -0.46
CA ALA A 178 6.38 9.17 -0.80
C ALA A 178 6.80 7.71 -0.58
N PHE A 179 6.49 7.13 0.58
CA PHE A 179 6.82 5.72 0.87
C PHE A 179 6.12 4.72 -0.06
N LEU A 180 4.94 5.07 -0.57
CA LEU A 180 4.19 4.24 -1.51
C LEU A 180 4.61 4.44 -2.98
N THR A 181 5.49 5.41 -3.29
CA THR A 181 5.87 5.71 -4.68
C THR A 181 6.59 4.53 -5.34
N PHE A 182 7.68 4.03 -4.74
CA PHE A 182 8.39 2.88 -5.29
C PHE A 182 7.58 1.58 -5.27
N PRO A 183 6.91 1.21 -4.16
CA PRO A 183 5.99 0.08 -4.15
C PRO A 183 4.90 0.21 -5.21
N GLY A 184 4.37 1.41 -5.44
CA GLY A 184 3.34 1.70 -6.44
C GLY A 184 3.84 1.51 -7.87
N LEU A 185 5.03 2.05 -8.19
CA LEU A 185 5.67 1.83 -9.50
C LEU A 185 5.98 0.35 -9.73
N ARG A 186 6.48 -0.34 -8.70
CA ARG A 186 6.77 -1.77 -8.76
C ARG A 186 5.51 -2.61 -8.95
N LEU A 187 4.42 -2.26 -8.26
CA LEU A 187 3.12 -2.89 -8.41
C LEU A 187 2.56 -2.71 -9.83
N ALA A 188 2.71 -1.52 -10.41
CA ALA A 188 2.30 -1.25 -11.80
C ALA A 188 3.09 -2.10 -12.81
N GLN A 189 4.41 -2.25 -12.61
CA GLN A 189 5.23 -3.15 -13.43
C GLN A 189 4.80 -4.61 -13.28
N MET A 190 4.63 -5.09 -12.04
CA MET A 190 4.14 -6.46 -11.76
C MET A 190 2.77 -6.72 -12.40
N HIS A 191 1.88 -5.73 -12.41
CA HIS A 191 0.58 -5.85 -13.06
C HIS A 191 0.71 -6.04 -14.57
N LEU A 192 1.56 -5.25 -15.24
CA LEU A 192 1.84 -5.42 -16.67
C LEU A 192 2.46 -6.78 -16.98
N ASP A 193 3.38 -7.24 -16.14
CA ASP A 193 4.02 -8.55 -16.29
C ASP A 193 3.02 -9.70 -16.08
N ALA A 194 2.16 -9.60 -15.07
CA ALA A 194 1.07 -10.56 -14.84
C ALA A 194 0.07 -10.59 -16.01
N LEU A 195 -0.22 -9.43 -16.62
CA LEU A 195 -1.11 -9.33 -17.78
C LEU A 195 -0.52 -10.03 -19.01
N ASN A 196 0.79 -9.88 -19.25
CA ASN A 196 1.50 -10.54 -20.34
C ASN A 196 1.54 -12.07 -20.17
N LEU A 197 1.58 -12.56 -18.92
CA LEU A 197 1.56 -13.99 -18.59
C LEU A 197 0.13 -14.58 -18.64
N ALA A 198 -0.90 -13.76 -18.41
CA ALA A 198 -2.29 -14.19 -18.39
C ALA A 198 -2.81 -14.48 -19.81
N LYS A 199 -3.04 -15.76 -20.10
CA LYS A 199 -3.61 -16.22 -21.38
C LYS A 199 -5.14 -16.13 -21.44
N GLU A 200 -5.81 -16.21 -20.30
CA GLU A 200 -7.26 -16.23 -20.20
C GLU A 200 -7.85 -14.82 -20.04
N LYS A 201 -8.90 -14.52 -20.82
CA LYS A 201 -9.59 -13.21 -20.78
C LYS A 201 -10.18 -12.89 -19.41
N ILE A 202 -10.70 -13.90 -18.69
CA ILE A 202 -11.29 -13.70 -17.36
C ILE A 202 -10.21 -13.20 -16.39
N THR A 203 -9.05 -13.87 -16.35
CA THR A 203 -7.92 -13.46 -15.51
C THR A 203 -7.41 -12.06 -15.86
N GLN A 204 -7.36 -11.70 -17.15
CA GLN A 204 -7.02 -10.34 -17.57
C GLN A 204 -8.02 -9.30 -17.04
N THR A 205 -9.34 -9.56 -17.17
CA THR A 205 -10.36 -8.65 -16.63
C THR A 205 -10.28 -8.50 -15.12
N LEU A 206 -10.06 -9.59 -14.38
CA LEU A 206 -9.88 -9.58 -12.92
C LEU A 206 -8.63 -8.79 -12.51
N LEU A 207 -7.53 -8.92 -13.26
CA LEU A 207 -6.30 -8.15 -13.03
C LEU A 207 -6.54 -6.64 -13.23
N HIS A 208 -7.29 -6.23 -14.25
CA HIS A 208 -7.64 -4.82 -14.46
C HIS A 208 -8.54 -4.27 -13.34
N ILE A 209 -9.55 -5.03 -12.93
CA ILE A 209 -10.41 -4.65 -11.80
C ILE A 209 -9.58 -4.52 -10.52
N ASN A 210 -8.67 -5.47 -10.26
CA ASN A 210 -7.78 -5.41 -9.11
C ASN A 210 -6.84 -4.19 -9.13
N PHE A 211 -6.32 -3.81 -10.30
CA PHE A 211 -5.50 -2.61 -10.43
C PHE A 211 -6.30 -1.32 -10.22
N LEU A 212 -7.58 -1.29 -10.64
CA LEU A 212 -8.48 -0.15 -10.48
C LEU A 212 -9.13 -0.08 -9.09
N ALA A 213 -9.11 -1.17 -8.31
CA ALA A 213 -9.79 -1.28 -7.01
C ALA A 213 -9.50 -0.11 -6.04
N PRO A 214 -8.25 0.38 -5.87
CA PRO A 214 -7.99 1.53 -5.00
C PRO A 214 -8.70 2.81 -5.46
N LEU A 215 -8.85 3.01 -6.78
CA LEU A 215 -9.59 4.16 -7.32
C LEU A 215 -11.09 4.01 -7.05
N LEU A 216 -11.66 2.82 -7.29
CA LEU A 216 -13.07 2.53 -7.00
C LEU A 216 -13.38 2.76 -5.51
N MET A 217 -12.46 2.36 -4.63
CA MET A 217 -12.54 2.65 -3.21
C MET A 217 -12.58 4.15 -2.94
N VAL A 218 -11.67 4.97 -3.48
CA VAL A 218 -11.69 6.42 -3.21
C VAL A 218 -12.96 7.09 -3.76
N LEU A 219 -13.44 6.70 -4.94
CA LEU A 219 -14.64 7.27 -5.56
C LEU A 219 -15.91 7.04 -4.72
N LEU A 220 -15.96 5.94 -3.97
CA LEU A 220 -17.09 5.59 -3.12
C LEU A 220 -17.29 6.58 -1.96
N TRP A 221 -16.25 7.33 -1.56
CA TRP A 221 -16.29 8.37 -0.51
C TRP A 221 -16.52 9.79 -1.07
N VAL A 222 -16.67 9.91 -2.40
CA VAL A 222 -17.01 11.17 -3.06
C VAL A 222 -18.52 11.27 -3.20
N LYS A 223 -19.17 12.11 -2.37
CA LYS A 223 -20.64 12.29 -2.34
C LYS A 223 -21.25 12.54 -3.72
N PRO A 224 -20.77 13.52 -4.53
CA PRO A 224 -21.43 13.84 -5.80
C PRO A 224 -21.33 12.72 -6.84
N ILE A 225 -20.35 11.82 -6.70
CA ILE A 225 -20.17 10.70 -7.64
C ILE A 225 -21.08 9.53 -7.27
N THR A 226 -21.21 9.24 -5.98
CA THR A 226 -21.91 8.04 -5.54
C THR A 226 -23.18 8.34 -4.77
N LYS A 227 -23.06 9.02 -3.62
CA LYS A 227 -24.19 9.22 -2.70
C LYS A 227 -25.27 10.10 -3.33
N ASP A 228 -24.90 11.25 -3.89
CA ASP A 228 -25.87 12.18 -4.49
C ASP A 228 -26.47 11.61 -5.78
N TYR A 229 -25.68 10.84 -6.55
CA TYR A 229 -26.18 10.17 -7.76
C TYR A 229 -27.21 9.07 -7.45
N ILE A 230 -26.99 8.29 -6.38
CA ILE A 230 -27.88 7.19 -5.97
C ILE A 230 -29.09 7.73 -5.18
N MET A 231 -28.89 8.71 -4.31
CA MET A 231 -29.96 9.22 -3.44
C MET A 231 -30.81 10.30 -4.11
N ASN A 232 -30.24 11.08 -5.04
CA ASN A 232 -30.95 12.12 -5.78
C ASN A 232 -30.59 12.06 -7.27
N PRO A 233 -31.00 11.00 -8.00
CA PRO A 233 -30.67 10.87 -9.41
C PRO A 233 -31.20 12.11 -10.17
N PRO A 234 -30.37 12.83 -10.95
CA PRO A 234 -30.79 14.03 -11.68
C PRO A 234 -31.77 13.74 -12.84
N LEU A 235 -32.26 12.50 -12.94
CA LEU A 235 -33.14 11.98 -13.99
C LEU A 235 -34.59 11.93 -13.50
N GLY A 236 -35.24 13.08 -13.34
CA GLY A 236 -36.70 13.14 -13.17
C GLY A 236 -37.20 14.35 -12.38
N LYS A 237 -38.49 14.67 -12.57
CA LYS A 237 -39.22 15.70 -11.80
C LYS A 237 -39.59 15.25 -10.38
N GLU A 238 -39.42 13.96 -10.07
CA GLU A 238 -39.61 13.38 -8.74
C GLU A 238 -38.38 12.52 -8.43
N SER A 239 -37.52 13.00 -7.52
CA SER A 239 -36.36 12.26 -7.04
C SER A 239 -36.80 11.28 -5.95
N VAL A 240 -37.16 10.07 -6.35
CA VAL A 240 -37.33 8.96 -5.39
C VAL A 240 -35.93 8.44 -5.05
N PRO A 241 -35.51 8.46 -3.76
CA PRO A 241 -34.22 7.94 -3.39
C PRO A 241 -34.16 6.43 -3.68
N LEU A 242 -33.16 5.99 -4.47
CA LEU A 242 -33.02 4.56 -4.80
C LEU A 242 -32.68 3.71 -3.57
N MET A 243 -32.07 4.29 -2.54
CA MET A 243 -31.55 3.57 -1.37
C MET A 243 -31.46 4.47 -0.13
N SER A 244 -31.66 3.90 1.06
CA SER A 244 -31.47 4.57 2.36
C SER A 244 -29.97 4.73 2.69
N GLU A 245 -29.63 5.70 3.55
CA GLU A 245 -28.24 5.96 3.98
C GLU A 245 -27.61 4.72 4.63
N ASP A 246 -28.33 4.05 5.53
CA ASP A 246 -27.83 2.85 6.24
C ASP A 246 -27.52 1.69 5.28
N THR A 247 -28.36 1.53 4.26
CA THR A 247 -28.18 0.49 3.24
C THR A 247 -26.95 0.80 2.41
N PHE A 248 -26.71 2.08 2.09
CA PHE A 248 -25.53 2.52 1.36
C PHE A 248 -24.24 2.28 2.14
N ASP A 249 -24.20 2.64 3.42
CA ASP A 249 -23.01 2.38 4.23
C ASP A 249 -22.74 0.88 4.40
N THR A 250 -23.78 0.06 4.53
CA THR A 250 -23.65 -1.41 4.52
C THR A 250 -23.09 -1.93 3.18
N MET A 251 -23.61 -1.42 2.06
CA MET A 251 -23.15 -1.78 0.71
C MET A 251 -21.69 -1.40 0.51
N ARG A 252 -21.26 -0.22 1.00
CA ARG A 252 -19.86 0.19 0.96
C ARG A 252 -18.97 -0.83 1.63
N LEU A 253 -19.28 -1.23 2.85
CA LEU A 253 -18.51 -2.21 3.62
C LEU A 253 -18.37 -3.54 2.86
N TRP A 254 -19.45 -4.04 2.27
CA TRP A 254 -19.40 -5.24 1.43
C TRP A 254 -18.50 -5.09 0.20
N ILE A 255 -18.50 -3.92 -0.45
CA ILE A 255 -17.57 -3.63 -1.55
C ILE A 255 -16.12 -3.66 -1.06
N ILE A 256 -15.80 -3.09 0.11
CA ILE A 256 -14.44 -3.14 0.67
C ILE A 256 -14.00 -4.59 0.83
N ILE A 257 -14.84 -5.42 1.46
CA ILE A 257 -14.54 -6.83 1.71
C ILE A 257 -14.30 -7.57 0.39
N LEU A 258 -15.15 -7.34 -0.61
CA LEU A 258 -15.02 -7.95 -1.93
C LEU A 258 -13.73 -7.54 -2.64
N LEU A 259 -13.36 -6.26 -2.60
CA LEU A 259 -12.12 -5.76 -3.21
C LEU A 259 -10.87 -6.28 -2.48
N CYS A 260 -10.91 -6.39 -1.15
CA CYS A 260 -9.86 -7.04 -0.37
C CYS A 260 -9.71 -8.52 -0.74
N ALA A 261 -10.81 -9.26 -0.85
CA ALA A 261 -10.80 -10.66 -1.26
C ALA A 261 -10.25 -10.83 -2.68
N LEU A 262 -10.66 -9.97 -3.62
CA LEU A 262 -10.12 -9.94 -4.98
C LEU A 262 -8.59 -9.72 -4.96
N ARG A 263 -8.10 -8.80 -4.11
CA ARG A 263 -6.68 -8.52 -3.99
C ARG A 263 -5.88 -9.70 -3.46
N LEU A 264 -6.40 -10.41 -2.47
CA LEU A 264 -5.80 -11.63 -1.96
C LEU A 264 -5.80 -12.75 -3.01
N ALA A 265 -6.90 -12.91 -3.76
CA ALA A 265 -6.98 -13.90 -4.83
C ALA A 265 -5.96 -13.65 -5.95
N MET A 266 -5.78 -12.39 -6.34
CA MET A 266 -4.82 -11.99 -7.38
C MET A 266 -3.36 -11.96 -6.90
N MET A 267 -3.10 -12.03 -5.58
CA MET A 267 -1.75 -12.04 -5.00
C MET A 267 -0.87 -13.12 -5.61
N ARG A 268 -1.42 -14.33 -5.85
CA ARG A 268 -0.68 -15.45 -6.45
C ARG A 268 -0.19 -15.12 -7.85
N SER A 269 -1.03 -14.51 -8.67
CA SER A 269 -0.68 -14.12 -10.04
C SER A 269 0.42 -13.06 -10.07
N HIS A 270 0.37 -12.09 -9.15
CA HIS A 270 1.41 -11.07 -9.01
C HIS A 270 2.73 -11.66 -8.51
N LEU A 271 2.69 -12.58 -7.55
CA LEU A 271 3.88 -13.26 -7.04
C LEU A 271 4.54 -14.13 -8.13
N GLN A 272 3.74 -14.84 -8.92
CA GLN A 272 4.24 -15.61 -10.06
C GLN A 272 4.92 -14.70 -11.10
N ALA A 273 4.33 -13.53 -11.39
CA ALA A 273 4.94 -12.55 -12.28
C ALA A 273 6.26 -12.00 -11.74
N TYR A 274 6.35 -11.79 -10.42
CA TYR A 274 7.59 -11.39 -9.77
C TYR A 274 8.69 -12.45 -9.89
N LEU A 275 8.37 -13.73 -9.66
CA LEU A 275 9.33 -14.83 -9.80
C LEU A 275 9.81 -14.99 -11.25
N ASN A 276 8.94 -14.77 -12.23
CA ASN A 276 9.28 -14.83 -13.65
C ASN A 276 10.15 -13.64 -14.12
N LEU A 277 10.41 -12.64 -13.26
CA LEU A 277 11.28 -11.53 -13.60
C LEU A 277 12.73 -11.97 -13.86
N ALA A 278 13.23 -12.97 -13.13
CA ALA A 278 14.57 -13.51 -13.35
C ALA A 278 14.74 -14.02 -14.79
N GLN A 279 13.72 -14.71 -15.32
CA GLN A 279 13.70 -15.16 -16.72
C GLN A 279 13.75 -13.98 -17.69
N LYS A 280 12.92 -12.95 -17.44
CA LYS A 280 12.86 -11.75 -18.29
C LYS A 280 14.19 -11.00 -18.32
N CYS A 281 14.87 -10.90 -17.18
CA CYS A 281 16.17 -10.26 -17.08
C CYS A 281 17.24 -11.05 -17.87
N VAL A 282 17.23 -12.38 -17.81
CA VAL A 282 18.11 -13.24 -18.64
C VAL A 282 17.80 -13.08 -20.13
N ASP A 283 16.53 -13.04 -20.52
CA ASP A 283 16.12 -12.85 -21.92
C ASP A 283 16.49 -11.47 -22.46
N GLN A 284 16.45 -10.44 -21.60
CA GLN A 284 16.92 -9.09 -21.94
C GLN A 284 18.44 -9.03 -22.04
N MET A 285 19.17 -9.69 -21.14
CA MET A 285 20.63 -9.80 -21.19
C MET A 285 21.09 -10.38 -22.53
N LYS A 286 20.44 -11.44 -23.02
CA LYS A 286 20.76 -12.06 -24.32
C LYS A 286 20.64 -11.09 -25.51
N LYS A 287 19.84 -10.02 -25.39
CA LYS A 287 19.65 -9.01 -26.45
C LYS A 287 20.69 -7.90 -26.42
N GLU A 288 21.45 -7.76 -25.33
CA GLU A 288 22.46 -6.73 -25.16
C GLU A 288 23.86 -7.29 -25.45
N ALA A 289 24.60 -6.66 -26.37
CA ALA A 289 25.99 -7.00 -26.59
C ALA A 289 26.87 -6.53 -25.42
N GLY A 290 27.69 -7.42 -24.85
CA GLY A 290 28.63 -7.06 -23.79
C GLY A 290 29.04 -8.23 -22.90
N ARG A 291 29.79 -7.92 -21.83
CA ARG A 291 30.12 -8.87 -20.77
C ARG A 291 29.50 -8.39 -19.46
N ILE A 292 28.98 -9.32 -18.65
CA ILE A 292 28.44 -9.05 -17.31
C ILE A 292 29.35 -9.71 -16.27
N SER A 293 29.48 -9.12 -15.08
CA SER A 293 30.20 -9.79 -13.99
C SER A 293 29.39 -10.97 -13.45
N THR A 294 30.05 -12.01 -12.95
CA THR A 294 29.37 -13.16 -12.33
C THR A 294 28.55 -12.77 -11.12
N ILE A 295 28.97 -11.71 -10.42
CA ILE A 295 28.27 -11.17 -9.24
C ILE A 295 26.95 -10.51 -9.67
N ASP A 296 26.96 -9.74 -10.75
CA ASP A 296 25.75 -9.09 -11.26
C ASP A 296 24.80 -10.09 -11.92
N LEU A 297 25.35 -11.13 -12.58
CA LEU A 297 24.56 -12.26 -13.08
C LEU A 297 23.91 -13.03 -11.92
N GLN A 298 24.64 -13.29 -10.84
CA GLN A 298 24.11 -13.95 -9.66
C GLN A 298 23.00 -13.13 -8.99
N LYS A 299 23.14 -11.80 -8.90
CA LYS A 299 22.10 -10.89 -8.39
C LYS A 299 20.85 -10.84 -9.27
N MET A 300 20.97 -11.17 -10.56
CA MET A 300 19.85 -11.13 -11.51
C MET A 300 19.01 -12.41 -11.48
N VAL A 301 19.62 -13.53 -11.12
CA VAL A 301 18.99 -14.85 -11.06
C VAL A 301 18.53 -15.21 -9.63
N SER A 302 19.14 -14.60 -8.61
CA SER A 302 18.73 -14.67 -7.19
C SER A 302 17.55 -13.76 -6.88
#